data_AF-A0A1E3TIW2-F1
#
_entry.id   AF-A0A1E3TIW2-F1
#
_cell.length_a   1.000
_cell.length_b   1.000
_cell.length_c   1.000
_cell.angle_alpha   90.00
_cell.angle_beta   90.00
_cell.angle_gamma   90.00
#
_symmetry.space_group_name_H-M   'P 1'
#
loop_
_entity.id
_entity.type
_entity.pdbx_description
1 polymer ?
#
loop_
_entity_poly.entity_id
_entity_poly.type
_entity_poly.pdbx_seq_one_letter_code
_entity_poly.pdbx_strand_id
1 'polypeptide(L)'
;MAVNTFRGVTFRGVVDILDAAVGGPDAEVGPPHHAFWRNVTRDEFVATKLFGQPILVLGDGAHSNVILSLKGEPPFGTGPDAKFPRMPVGFDPVADDDIRSIEQWIDDGAPDGSDTPGTA
;
A
#
# COMPACT_ATOMS: atom_id res chain seq x y z
N MET A 1 -20.99 -0.19 -26.60
CA MET A 1 -20.53 0.37 -25.32
C MET A 1 -19.58 -0.66 -24.72
N ALA A 2 -18.27 -0.51 -24.92
CA ALA A 2 -17.31 -1.35 -24.22
C ALA A 2 -17.21 -0.81 -22.79
N VAL A 3 -17.63 -1.61 -21.81
CA VAL A 3 -17.25 -1.37 -20.42
C VAL A 3 -15.74 -1.55 -20.37
N ASN A 4 -15.02 -0.43 -20.31
CA ASN A 4 -13.58 -0.46 -20.06
C ASN A 4 -13.40 -0.78 -18.58
N THR A 5 -13.48 -2.06 -18.24
CA THR A 5 -13.12 -2.54 -16.91
C THR A 5 -11.61 -2.32 -16.79
N PHE A 6 -11.19 -1.19 -16.22
CA PHE A 6 -9.84 -1.07 -15.70
C PHE A 6 -9.68 -2.22 -14.70
N ARG A 7 -8.83 -3.19 -15.01
CA ARG A 7 -8.40 -4.15 -13.99
C ARG A 7 -7.48 -3.37 -13.06
N GLY A 8 -8.06 -2.85 -11.96
CA GLY A 8 -7.29 -2.28 -10.87
C GLY A 8 -6.26 -3.28 -10.35
N VAL A 9 -5.25 -2.77 -9.65
CA VAL A 9 -4.22 -3.62 -9.03
C VAL A 9 -4.89 -4.57 -8.03
N THR A 10 -4.44 -5.83 -7.96
CA THR A 10 -4.93 -6.80 -6.96
C THR A 10 -4.11 -6.68 -5.68
N PHE A 11 -4.52 -7.33 -4.59
CA PHE A 11 -3.67 -7.38 -3.39
C PHE A 11 -2.26 -7.91 -3.70
N ARG A 12 -2.14 -8.92 -4.59
CA ARG A 12 -0.83 -9.40 -5.02
C ARG A 12 -0.01 -8.32 -5.73
N GLY A 13 -0.64 -7.50 -6.57
CA GLY A 13 0.07 -6.40 -7.23
C GLY A 13 0.52 -5.31 -6.24
N VAL A 14 -0.24 -5.06 -5.16
CA VAL A 14 0.23 -4.19 -4.06
C VAL A 14 1.48 -4.76 -3.41
N VAL A 15 1.50 -6.07 -3.11
CA VAL A 15 2.69 -6.75 -2.57
C VAL A 15 3.88 -6.63 -3.52
N ASP A 16 3.68 -6.82 -4.83
CA ASP A 16 4.75 -6.74 -5.82
C ASP A 16 5.35 -5.32 -5.89
N ILE A 17 4.52 -4.26 -5.80
CA ILE A 17 4.98 -2.87 -5.73
C ILE A 17 5.81 -2.63 -4.47
N LEU A 18 5.33 -3.06 -3.30
CA LEU A 18 6.03 -2.87 -2.02
C LEU A 18 7.33 -3.66 -1.96
N ASP A 19 7.38 -4.86 -2.55
CA ASP A 19 8.61 -5.64 -2.67
C ASP A 19 9.62 -4.97 -3.60
N ALA A 20 9.20 -4.49 -4.77
CA ALA A 20 10.08 -3.76 -5.68
C ALA A 20 10.69 -2.51 -5.01
N ALA A 21 9.92 -1.81 -4.18
CA ALA A 21 10.36 -0.63 -3.45
C ALA A 21 11.52 -0.89 -2.46
N VAL A 22 11.66 -2.12 -1.96
CA VAL A 22 12.69 -2.48 -0.97
C VAL A 22 13.77 -3.40 -1.52
N GLY A 23 13.90 -3.50 -2.85
CA GLY A 23 14.93 -4.33 -3.49
C GLY A 23 14.52 -5.77 -3.78
N GLY A 24 13.22 -6.08 -3.73
CA GLY A 24 12.64 -7.35 -4.13
C GLY A 24 12.05 -8.18 -2.97
N PRO A 25 11.38 -9.30 -3.30
CA PRO A 25 10.63 -10.12 -2.33
C PRO A 25 11.51 -10.79 -1.26
N ASP A 26 12.79 -10.98 -1.55
CA ASP A 26 13.76 -11.60 -0.64
C ASP A 26 14.59 -10.58 0.15
N ALA A 27 14.46 -9.28 -0.16
CA ALA A 27 15.21 -8.24 0.52
C ALA A 27 14.73 -8.07 1.96
N GLU A 28 15.66 -7.93 2.90
CA GLU A 28 15.33 -7.74 4.31
C GLU A 28 14.75 -6.34 4.55
N VAL A 29 13.60 -6.29 5.23
CA VAL A 29 13.02 -5.05 5.76
C VAL A 29 13.26 -5.04 7.25
N GLY A 30 14.09 -4.10 7.69
CA GLY A 30 14.52 -4.00 9.08
C GLY A 30 13.41 -3.61 10.06
N PRO A 31 13.74 -3.58 11.36
CA PRO A 31 12.86 -3.01 12.38
C PRO A 31 12.56 -1.53 12.05
N PRO A 32 11.45 -0.98 12.54
CA PRO A 32 10.61 -1.52 13.63
C PRO A 32 9.38 -2.33 13.21
N HIS A 33 9.02 -2.38 11.92
CA HIS A 33 7.77 -2.99 11.46
C HIS A 33 7.96 -4.19 10.53
N HIS A 34 9.19 -4.45 10.05
CA HIS A 34 9.49 -5.50 9.07
C HIS A 34 8.60 -5.41 7.80
N ALA A 35 8.65 -6.43 6.95
CA ALA A 35 7.83 -6.52 5.74
C ALA A 35 6.41 -7.00 6.07
N PHE A 36 5.62 -6.16 6.75
CA PHE A 36 4.28 -6.50 7.25
C PHE A 36 3.26 -6.88 6.16
N TRP A 37 3.58 -6.65 4.88
CA TRP A 37 2.76 -7.04 3.74
C TRP A 37 3.04 -8.47 3.23
N ARG A 38 4.10 -9.12 3.70
CA ARG A 38 4.48 -10.47 3.26
C ARG A 38 3.82 -11.54 4.11
N ASN A 39 3.49 -12.67 3.49
CA ASN A 39 2.91 -13.86 4.13
C ASN A 39 1.61 -13.60 4.91
N VAL A 40 0.84 -12.61 4.47
CA VAL A 40 -0.49 -12.28 5.01
C VAL A 40 -1.51 -12.37 3.88
N THR A 41 -2.76 -12.62 4.25
CA THR A 41 -3.92 -12.44 3.39
C THR A 41 -4.22 -10.96 3.18
N ARG A 42 -5.03 -10.66 2.15
CA ARG A 42 -5.55 -9.30 1.93
C ARG A 42 -6.24 -8.75 3.17
N ASP A 43 -7.09 -9.55 3.82
CA ASP A 43 -7.86 -9.10 4.98
C ASP A 43 -6.97 -8.84 6.20
N GLU A 44 -5.93 -9.65 6.40
CA GLU A 44 -4.92 -9.40 7.44
C GLU A 44 -4.12 -8.13 7.15
N PHE A 45 -3.75 -7.88 5.90
CA PHE A 45 -3.11 -6.63 5.49
C PHE A 45 -4.03 -5.43 5.75
N VAL A 46 -5.30 -5.50 5.33
CA VAL A 46 -6.31 -4.46 5.59
C VAL A 46 -6.49 -4.18 7.07
N ALA A 47 -6.49 -5.22 7.91
CA ALA A 47 -6.62 -5.10 9.36
C ALA A 47 -5.33 -4.66 10.08
N THR A 48 -4.19 -4.59 9.36
CA THR A 48 -2.89 -4.35 9.96
C THR A 48 -2.82 -2.97 10.62
N LYS A 49 -2.20 -2.94 11.80
CA LYS A 49 -1.87 -1.72 12.51
C LYS A 49 -0.39 -1.67 12.83
N LEU A 50 0.25 -0.54 12.52
CA LEU A 50 1.62 -0.26 12.92
C LEU A 50 1.58 0.80 14.02
N PHE A 51 2.21 0.52 15.16
CA PHE A 51 2.18 1.40 16.34
C PHE A 51 0.76 1.78 16.79
N GLY A 52 -0.18 0.85 16.63
CA GLY A 52 -1.60 1.05 16.99
C GLY A 52 -2.41 1.84 15.95
N GLN A 53 -1.80 2.34 14.88
CA GLN A 53 -2.48 3.08 13.81
C GLN A 53 -2.77 2.16 12.62
N PRO A 54 -3.98 2.20 12.03
CA PRO A 54 -4.29 1.43 10.83
C PRO A 54 -3.39 1.87 9.67
N ILE A 55 -2.92 0.91 8.88
CA ILE A 55 -2.13 1.25 7.67
C ILE A 55 -3.02 1.75 6.52
N LEU A 56 -4.31 1.41 6.57
CA LEU A 56 -5.31 1.60 5.53
C LEU A 56 -6.57 2.23 6.10
N VAL A 57 -7.17 3.14 5.34
CA VAL A 57 -8.54 3.63 5.50
C VAL A 57 -9.28 3.23 4.23
N LEU A 58 -10.08 2.16 4.28
CA LEU A 58 -10.78 1.64 3.11
C LEU A 58 -11.69 2.71 2.50
N GLY A 59 -11.62 2.88 1.17
CA GLY A 59 -12.33 3.94 0.45
C GLY A 59 -11.73 5.34 0.60
N ASP A 60 -10.59 5.48 1.29
CA ASP A 60 -9.84 6.72 1.47
C ASP A 60 -8.33 6.46 1.39
N GLY A 61 -7.86 6.18 0.17
CA GLY A 61 -6.46 5.95 -0.14
C GLY A 61 -5.60 7.16 0.20
N ALA A 62 -6.08 8.37 -0.10
CA ALA A 62 -5.34 9.61 0.13
C ALA A 62 -4.94 9.82 1.59
N HIS A 63 -5.77 9.40 2.56
CA HIS A 63 -5.47 9.50 3.99
C HIS A 63 -4.96 8.20 4.63
N SER A 64 -4.73 7.15 3.85
CA SER A 64 -4.16 5.90 4.33
C SER A 64 -2.68 6.07 4.68
N ASN A 65 -2.28 5.60 5.87
CA ASN A 65 -0.90 5.75 6.34
C ASN A 65 0.14 5.14 5.40
N VAL A 66 -0.19 4.06 4.68
CA VAL A 66 0.70 3.51 3.65
C VAL A 66 0.97 4.55 2.55
N ILE A 67 -0.06 5.22 2.01
CA ILE A 67 0.08 6.23 0.96
C ILE A 67 0.82 7.47 1.46
N LEU A 68 0.43 8.00 2.63
CA LEU A 68 1.12 9.13 3.24
C LEU A 68 2.61 8.83 3.46
N SER A 69 2.94 7.61 3.89
CA SER A 69 4.33 7.20 4.11
C SER A 69 5.15 7.13 2.83
N LEU A 70 4.56 6.68 1.72
CA LEU A 70 5.22 6.57 0.42
C LEU A 70 5.42 7.95 -0.23
N LYS A 71 4.40 8.83 -0.15
CA LYS A 71 4.49 10.22 -0.63
C LYS A 71 5.42 11.07 0.23
N GLY A 72 5.57 10.74 1.51
CA GLY A 72 6.26 11.58 2.48
C GLY A 72 5.43 12.79 2.89
N GLU A 73 4.12 12.58 3.03
CA GLU A 73 3.18 13.58 3.52
C GLU A 73 2.96 13.43 5.03
N PRO A 74 2.67 14.51 5.77
CA PRO A 74 2.52 14.45 7.23
C PRO A 74 1.57 13.33 7.68
N PRO A 75 1.95 12.53 8.70
CA PRO A 75 3.10 12.73 9.59
C PRO A 75 4.42 12.12 9.08
N PHE A 76 4.53 11.76 7.81
CA PHE A 76 5.75 11.23 7.19
C PHE A 76 6.51 12.31 6.41
N GLY A 77 7.74 12.01 6.00
CA GLY A 77 8.54 12.88 5.14
C GLY A 77 9.54 13.76 5.88
N THR A 78 9.64 15.01 5.44
CA THR A 78 10.55 16.02 6.00
C THR A 78 9.76 17.29 6.32
N GLY A 79 10.11 17.97 7.42
CA GLY A 79 9.46 19.22 7.81
C GLY A 79 8.97 19.22 9.26
N PRO A 80 8.37 20.34 9.71
CA PRO A 80 8.00 20.54 11.12
C PRO A 80 6.90 19.59 11.61
N ASP A 81 6.04 19.12 10.71
CA ASP A 81 4.93 18.20 11.04
C ASP A 81 5.28 16.73 10.81
N ALA A 82 6.50 16.44 10.30
CA ALA A 82 6.97 15.08 10.10
C ALA A 82 7.40 14.46 11.44
N LYS A 83 6.77 13.34 11.79
CA LYS A 83 7.10 12.51 12.95
C LYS A 83 7.87 11.26 12.56
N PHE A 84 7.76 10.86 11.29
CA PHE A 84 8.38 9.68 10.71
C PHE A 84 9.04 10.05 9.37
N PRO A 85 10.08 9.34 8.92
CA PRO A 85 10.65 9.56 7.60
C PRO A 85 9.69 9.12 6.49
N ARG A 86 9.90 9.60 5.26
CA ARG A 86 9.29 8.98 4.06
C ARG A 86 9.81 7.54 3.93
N MET A 87 8.93 6.62 3.57
CA MET A 87 9.26 5.23 3.26
C MET A 87 9.38 5.01 1.75
N PRO A 88 10.17 4.01 1.30
CA PRO A 88 11.12 3.22 2.09
C PRO A 88 12.38 4.04 2.50
N VAL A 89 12.92 3.79 3.70
CA VAL A 89 14.16 4.44 4.18
C VAL A 89 15.38 3.74 3.60
N GLY A 90 16.31 4.52 3.03
CA GLY A 90 17.55 3.99 2.45
C GLY A 90 17.42 3.44 1.03
N PHE A 91 16.24 3.57 0.44
CA PHE A 91 15.93 3.22 -0.94
C PHE A 91 15.38 4.43 -1.69
N ASP A 92 15.29 4.30 -3.01
CA ASP A 92 14.65 5.31 -3.85
C ASP A 92 13.15 5.43 -3.51
N PRO A 93 12.55 6.63 -3.66
CA PRO A 93 11.11 6.77 -3.57
C PRO A 93 10.37 5.84 -4.54
N VAL A 94 9.23 5.34 -4.10
CA VAL A 94 8.30 4.61 -4.97
C VAL A 94 7.79 5.55 -6.07
N ALA A 95 7.65 5.03 -7.29
CA ALA A 95 7.18 5.82 -8.43
C ALA A 95 5.74 6.32 -8.21
N ASP A 96 5.45 7.54 -8.64
CA ASP A 96 4.13 8.18 -8.44
C ASP A 96 2.97 7.36 -9.02
N ASP A 97 3.17 6.69 -10.16
CA ASP A 97 2.14 5.86 -10.79
C ASP A 97 1.87 4.56 -10.00
N ASP A 98 2.90 4.00 -9.34
CA ASP A 98 2.74 2.86 -8.44
C ASP A 98 2.01 3.26 -7.16
N ILE A 99 2.36 4.42 -6.57
CA ILE A 99 1.64 5.00 -5.43
C ILE A 99 0.18 5.23 -5.79
N ARG A 100 -0.09 5.83 -6.96
CA ARG A 100 -1.47 6.05 -7.46
C ARG A 100 -2.23 4.75 -7.65
N SER A 101 -1.55 3.69 -8.07
CA SER A 101 -2.17 2.38 -8.25
C SER A 101 -2.56 1.74 -6.92
N ILE A 102 -1.74 1.88 -5.87
CA ILE A 102 -2.12 1.45 -4.51
C ILE A 102 -3.25 2.34 -3.99
N GLU A 103 -3.17 3.66 -4.16
CA GLU A 103 -4.21 4.61 -3.71
C GLU A 103 -5.57 4.25 -4.31
N GLN A 104 -5.64 4.06 -5.63
CA GLN A 104 -6.87 3.64 -6.31
C GLN A 104 -7.36 2.27 -5.83
N TRP A 105 -6.47 1.31 -5.59
CA TRP A 105 -6.86 0.01 -5.03
C TRP A 105 -7.54 0.16 -3.67
N ILE A 106 -7.06 1.07 -2.82
CA ILE A 106 -7.68 1.36 -1.52
C ILE A 106 -9.04 2.04 -1.69
N ASP A 107 -9.12 3.01 -2.59
CA ASP A 107 -10.36 3.73 -2.93
C ASP A 107 -11.44 2.76 -3.45
N ASP A 108 -11.04 1.73 -4.19
CA ASP A 108 -11.91 0.67 -4.70
C ASP A 108 -12.32 -0.35 -3.60
N GLY A 109 -11.97 -0.09 -2.34
CA GLY A 109 -12.27 -0.97 -1.22
C GLY A 109 -11.29 -2.12 -1.08
N ALA A 110 -10.08 -2.00 -1.62
CA ALA A 110 -8.97 -2.94 -1.54
C ALA A 110 -9.28 -4.35 -2.10
N PRO A 111 -9.87 -4.54 -3.29
CA PRO A 111 -10.31 -5.87 -3.75
C PRO A 111 -9.15 -6.89 -3.78
N ASP A 112 -9.41 -8.13 -3.36
CA ASP A 112 -8.41 -9.21 -3.37
C ASP A 112 -7.98 -9.61 -4.80
N GLY A 113 -8.84 -9.32 -5.79
CA GLY A 113 -8.66 -9.73 -7.19
C GLY A 113 -9.48 -10.97 -7.58
N SER A 114 -10.32 -11.46 -6.65
CA SER A 114 -11.23 -12.60 -6.82
C SER A 114 -12.70 -12.19 -7.01
N ASP A 115 -12.98 -10.95 -7.43
CA ASP A 115 -14.34 -10.57 -7.89
C ASP A 115 -14.62 -11.20 -9.27
N THR A 116 -14.90 -12.50 -9.27
CA THR A 116 -15.85 -13.06 -10.23
C THR A 116 -17.24 -12.76 -9.67
N PRO A 117 -18.07 -11.93 -10.33
CA PRO A 117 -19.48 -11.87 -9.96
C PRO A 117 -20.04 -13.28 -10.14
N GLY A 118 -20.41 -13.92 -9.04
CA GLY A 118 -21.11 -15.19 -9.08
C GLY A 118 -22.43 -14.99 -9.82
N THR A 119 -22.50 -15.48 -11.05
CA THR A 119 -23.78 -15.78 -11.70
C THR A 119 -23.96 -17.29 -11.65
N ALA A 120 -24.91 -17.67 -10.79
CA ALA A 120 -25.64 -18.92 -10.80
C ALA A 120 -26.35 -19.15 -12.15
#